data_AF-A0A1I9GDB7-F1
#
_entry.id   AF-A0A1I9GDB7-F1
#
_cell.length_a   1.000
_cell.length_b   1.000
_cell.length_c   1.000
_cell.angle_alpha   90.00
_cell.angle_beta   90.00
_cell.angle_gamma   90.00
#
_symmetry.space_group_name_H-M   'P 1'
#
loop_
_entity.id
_entity.type
_entity.pdbx_description
1 polymer ?
#
loop_
_entity_poly.entity_id
_entity_poly.type
_entity_poly.pdbx_seq_one_letter_code
_entity_poly.pdbx_strand_id
1 'polypeptide(L)'
;GTPSAPASIRLVQEHNEWVVRWDKPLSDGGSPITSYALEFRPNEDAEWEIAERGLEGGCLWWKPLRINFLAECAEFRIRAANSEGFGAYAYSKHHSDHLGESHTHSLWIIIVTLLIAILLLTAVIAVLFIYYQRIDGRHNNIRSQDISLHGYTNSMKRNIFPPQLINDLKIISRVPKNNISLLRIIGKGGFGEVYEGVANGLPQSPTKTIRVAVKTLRNGFSESDRIKFLQEAVLMNSFDHPNIVKLLGVSLETEPYFLIAELMEGGDLLG
;
A
#
# COMPACT_ATOMS: atom_id res chain seq x y z
N GLY A 1 41.65 36.98 -49.56
CA GLY A 1 41.55 37.19 -48.09
C GLY A 1 41.18 35.88 -47.43
N THR A 2 41.29 35.78 -46.10
CA THR A 2 40.86 34.56 -45.39
C THR A 2 39.33 34.42 -45.38
N PRO A 3 38.79 33.21 -45.19
CA PRO A 3 37.34 32.99 -45.16
C PRO A 3 36.65 33.68 -43.97
N SER A 4 35.36 33.95 -44.10
CA SER A 4 34.52 34.29 -42.94
C SER A 4 34.34 33.08 -42.02
N ALA A 5 33.80 33.30 -40.81
CA ALA A 5 33.47 32.20 -39.92
C ALA A 5 32.42 31.26 -40.56
N PRO A 6 32.49 29.93 -40.33
CA PRO A 6 31.42 29.00 -40.68
C PRO A 6 30.10 29.41 -40.00
N ALA A 7 28.97 28.97 -40.54
CA ALA A 7 27.67 29.30 -39.98
C ALA A 7 27.03 28.09 -39.29
N SER A 8 26.01 28.34 -38.45
CA SER A 8 25.00 27.32 -38.14
C SER A 8 25.54 26.01 -37.54
N ILE A 9 26.46 26.12 -36.58
CA ILE A 9 27.01 24.94 -35.89
C ILE A 9 25.91 24.31 -35.03
N ARG A 10 25.57 23.05 -35.33
CA ARG A 10 24.49 22.30 -34.70
C ARG A 10 24.98 20.90 -34.34
N LEU A 11 24.64 20.48 -33.14
CA LEU A 11 24.75 19.10 -32.71
C LEU A 11 23.44 18.39 -33.05
N VAL A 12 23.50 17.30 -33.83
CA VAL A 12 22.32 16.52 -34.24
C VAL A 12 22.51 15.07 -33.84
N GLN A 13 21.43 14.42 -33.39
CA GLN A 13 21.43 13.00 -33.07
C GLN A 13 20.91 12.21 -34.28
N GLU A 14 21.73 11.34 -34.84
CA GLU A 14 21.40 10.47 -35.97
C GLU A 14 21.71 9.03 -35.63
N HIS A 15 20.75 8.12 -35.80
CA HIS A 15 20.94 6.69 -35.49
C HIS A 15 21.54 6.43 -34.09
N ASN A 16 21.14 7.23 -33.11
CA ASN A 16 21.63 7.20 -31.73
C ASN A 16 23.11 7.62 -31.56
N GLU A 17 23.67 8.31 -32.54
CA GLU A 17 25.02 8.87 -32.52
C GLU A 17 24.97 10.40 -32.67
N TRP A 18 25.83 11.09 -31.93
CA TRP A 18 25.94 12.55 -32.03
C TRP A 18 26.83 12.94 -33.21
N VAL A 19 26.38 13.90 -34.02
CA VAL A 19 27.12 14.43 -35.17
C VAL A 19 27.12 15.96 -35.10
N VAL A 20 28.29 16.57 -35.24
CA VAL A 20 28.44 18.02 -35.34
C VAL A 20 28.31 18.41 -36.81
N ARG A 21 27.43 19.36 -37.13
CA ARG A 21 27.25 19.90 -38.49
C ARG A 21 27.37 21.41 -38.52
N TRP A 22 27.81 21.95 -39.64
CA TRP A 22 27.89 23.39 -39.87
C TRP A 22 27.59 23.72 -41.33
N ASP A 23 27.29 24.99 -41.58
CA ASP A 23 27.12 25.52 -42.92
C ASP A 23 28.43 26.23 -43.35
N LYS A 24 28.66 26.31 -44.67
CA LYS A 24 29.85 26.98 -45.23
C LYS A 24 29.93 28.46 -44.80
N PRO A 25 31.13 29.05 -44.75
CA PRO A 25 31.30 30.50 -44.62
C PRO A 25 30.45 31.27 -45.63
N LEU A 26 29.89 32.42 -45.22
CA LEU A 26 29.17 33.34 -46.11
C LEU A 26 30.07 33.87 -47.24
N SER A 27 31.36 34.05 -46.93
CA SER A 27 32.39 34.43 -47.89
C SER A 27 33.61 33.53 -47.72
N ASP A 28 34.14 33.02 -48.82
CA ASP A 28 35.39 32.27 -48.86
C ASP A 28 36.62 33.19 -48.97
N GLY A 29 36.42 34.52 -48.96
CA GLY A 29 37.50 35.49 -49.08
C GLY A 29 38.11 35.60 -50.47
N GLY A 30 37.46 35.01 -51.50
CA GLY A 30 37.89 35.02 -52.90
C GLY A 30 38.73 33.81 -53.32
N SER A 31 38.94 32.85 -52.42
CA SER A 31 39.66 31.59 -52.70
C SER A 31 38.89 30.41 -52.09
N PRO A 32 38.84 29.24 -52.78
CA PRO A 32 38.05 28.11 -52.32
C PRO A 32 38.51 27.59 -50.95
N ILE A 33 37.55 27.16 -50.14
CA ILE A 33 37.81 26.52 -48.85
C ILE A 33 38.54 25.20 -49.08
N THR A 34 39.71 25.06 -48.47
CA THR A 34 40.55 23.86 -48.56
C THR A 34 40.32 22.92 -47.38
N SER A 35 40.07 23.47 -46.19
CA SER A 35 39.84 22.65 -45.00
C SER A 35 39.09 23.36 -43.87
N TYR A 36 38.66 22.57 -42.87
CA TYR A 36 38.16 23.04 -41.59
C TYR A 36 39.00 22.50 -40.42
N ALA A 37 39.06 23.28 -39.34
CA ALA A 37 39.61 22.86 -38.06
C ALA A 37 38.53 22.96 -36.99
N LEU A 38 38.28 21.85 -36.29
CA LEU A 38 37.25 21.72 -35.26
C LEU A 38 37.92 21.51 -33.90
N GLU A 39 37.42 22.25 -32.91
CA GLU A 39 37.84 22.17 -31.52
C GLU A 39 36.60 22.07 -30.63
N PHE A 40 36.77 21.44 -29.48
CA PHE A 40 35.70 21.29 -28.49
C PHE A 40 36.22 21.57 -27.08
N ARG A 41 35.33 21.96 -26.17
CA ARG A 41 35.62 22.00 -24.73
C ARG A 41 34.49 21.32 -23.95
N PRO A 42 34.79 20.48 -22.95
CA PRO A 42 33.77 19.77 -22.16
C PRO A 42 32.81 20.63 -21.35
N ASN A 43 33.26 21.81 -20.91
CA ASN A 43 32.50 22.78 -20.11
C ASN A 43 33.13 24.18 -20.29
N GLU A 44 32.45 25.22 -19.78
CA GLU A 44 32.89 26.61 -19.93
C GLU A 44 34.27 26.91 -19.31
N ASP A 45 34.63 26.17 -18.25
CA ASP A 45 35.89 26.32 -17.51
C ASP A 45 37.05 25.53 -18.13
N ALA A 46 36.78 24.66 -19.11
CA ALA A 46 37.79 23.83 -19.75
C ALA A 46 38.48 24.55 -20.91
N GLU A 47 39.75 24.20 -21.10
CA GLU A 47 40.52 24.61 -22.27
C GLU A 47 40.01 23.95 -23.55
N TRP A 48 40.22 24.62 -24.68
CA TRP A 48 39.83 24.09 -25.99
C TRP A 48 40.76 22.96 -26.43
N GLU A 49 40.18 21.80 -26.71
CA GLU A 49 40.85 20.62 -27.24
C GLU A 49 40.62 20.46 -28.74
N ILE A 50 41.63 19.94 -29.44
CA ILE A 50 41.56 19.70 -30.88
C ILE A 50 40.72 18.46 -31.14
N ALA A 51 39.61 18.64 -31.84
CA ALA A 51 38.76 17.53 -32.28
C ALA A 51 39.31 16.92 -33.58
N GLU A 52 39.55 17.77 -34.57
CA GLU A 52 40.06 17.37 -35.89
C GLU A 52 40.76 18.54 -36.59
N ARG A 53 41.86 18.26 -37.30
CA ARG A 53 42.60 19.25 -38.10
C ARG A 53 42.64 18.80 -39.54
N GLY A 54 42.07 19.62 -40.43
CA GLY A 54 42.17 19.38 -41.87
C GLY A 54 41.02 18.56 -42.44
N LEU A 55 39.82 18.70 -41.88
CA LEU A 55 38.60 18.23 -42.52
C LEU A 55 38.52 18.84 -43.92
N GLU A 56 38.31 18.04 -44.96
CA GLU A 56 38.29 18.53 -46.34
C GLU A 56 37.28 19.67 -46.52
N GLY A 57 37.54 20.62 -47.43
CA GLY A 57 36.66 21.78 -47.65
C GLY A 57 35.22 21.45 -48.10
N GLY A 58 34.98 20.21 -48.55
CA GLY A 58 33.63 19.69 -48.83
C GLY A 58 32.94 19.05 -47.61
N CYS A 59 33.68 18.78 -46.54
CA CYS A 59 33.17 18.15 -45.32
C CYS A 59 32.52 19.18 -44.41
N LEU A 60 31.22 18.98 -44.15
CA LEU A 60 30.39 19.88 -43.33
C LEU A 60 29.85 19.19 -42.07
N TRP A 61 30.46 18.08 -41.70
CA TRP A 61 30.08 17.30 -40.55
C TRP A 61 31.29 16.63 -39.93
N TRP A 62 31.21 16.34 -38.63
CA TRP A 62 32.20 15.55 -37.93
C TRP A 62 31.52 14.70 -36.87
N LYS A 63 31.97 13.45 -36.77
CA LYS A 63 31.46 12.50 -35.78
C LYS A 63 32.52 12.26 -34.71
N PRO A 64 32.23 12.55 -33.44
CA PRO A 64 33.13 12.23 -32.35
C PRO A 64 33.23 10.72 -32.07
N LEU A 65 34.45 10.25 -31.83
CA LEU A 65 34.74 8.86 -31.48
C LEU A 65 34.50 8.52 -30.00
N ARG A 66 34.46 9.52 -29.09
CA ARG A 66 34.38 9.33 -27.62
C ARG A 66 33.53 10.42 -26.92
N ILE A 67 32.31 10.68 -27.38
CA ILE A 67 31.49 11.80 -26.84
C ILE A 67 30.13 11.40 -26.27
N ASN A 68 29.80 10.10 -26.18
CA ASN A 68 28.49 9.68 -25.66
C ASN A 68 28.13 10.23 -24.27
N PHE A 69 29.10 10.70 -23.47
CA PHE A 69 28.87 11.36 -22.19
C PHE A 69 29.17 12.88 -22.15
N LEU A 70 29.80 13.43 -23.20
CA LEU A 70 30.27 14.83 -23.24
C LEU A 70 29.36 15.74 -24.08
N ALA A 71 28.54 15.17 -24.97
CA ALA A 71 27.81 15.92 -25.99
C ALA A 71 26.77 16.91 -25.43
N GLU A 72 26.22 16.63 -24.25
CA GLU A 72 25.15 17.47 -23.69
C GLU A 72 25.67 18.80 -23.12
N CYS A 73 26.96 18.88 -22.76
CA CYS A 73 27.58 20.08 -22.17
C CYS A 73 28.77 20.61 -22.99
N ALA A 74 29.22 19.89 -24.02
CA ALA A 74 30.36 20.29 -24.81
C ALA A 74 30.03 21.46 -25.75
N GLU A 75 30.92 22.43 -25.78
CA GLU A 75 30.89 23.47 -26.80
C GLU A 75 31.85 23.14 -27.93
N PHE A 76 31.49 23.58 -29.13
CA PHE A 76 32.27 23.40 -30.34
C PHE A 76 32.61 24.75 -30.94
N ARG A 77 33.84 24.87 -31.43
CA ARG A 77 34.22 25.97 -32.32
C ARG A 77 34.88 25.46 -33.57
N ILE A 78 34.59 26.11 -34.69
CA ILE A 78 35.11 25.71 -36.00
C ILE A 78 35.53 26.93 -36.80
N ARG A 79 36.59 26.77 -37.59
CA ARG A 79 37.06 27.76 -38.55
C ARG A 79 37.41 27.11 -39.89
N ALA A 80 37.24 27.86 -40.97
CA ALA A 80 37.59 27.45 -42.32
C ALA A 80 38.97 27.98 -42.72
N ALA A 81 39.63 27.29 -43.64
CA ALA A 81 40.88 27.73 -44.27
C ALA A 81 40.77 27.73 -45.79
N ASN A 82 41.45 28.67 -46.44
CA ASN A 82 41.69 28.69 -47.88
C ASN A 82 43.21 28.86 -48.14
N SER A 83 43.60 29.21 -49.38
CA SER A 83 45.00 29.48 -49.73
C SER A 83 45.67 30.58 -48.90
N GLU A 84 44.89 31.53 -48.37
CA GLU A 84 45.36 32.66 -47.56
C GLU A 84 45.50 32.29 -46.08
N GLY A 85 44.97 31.14 -45.66
CA GLY A 85 45.03 30.64 -44.29
C GLY A 85 43.68 30.58 -43.60
N PHE A 86 43.71 30.58 -42.25
CA PHE A 86 42.54 30.37 -41.41
C PHE A 86 41.71 31.64 -41.21
N GLY A 87 40.40 31.51 -41.35
CA GLY A 87 39.40 32.50 -41.01
C GLY A 87 39.05 32.54 -39.52
N ALA A 88 38.03 33.34 -39.19
CA ALA A 88 37.52 33.47 -37.82
C ALA A 88 36.81 32.20 -37.33
N TYR A 89 36.80 32.00 -36.01
CA TYR A 89 36.03 30.93 -35.37
C TYR A 89 34.54 31.27 -35.31
N ALA A 90 33.70 30.27 -35.55
CA ALA A 90 32.31 30.24 -35.16
C ALA A 90 32.12 29.29 -33.97
N TYR A 91 31.12 29.58 -33.13
CA TYR A 91 30.85 28.86 -31.88
C TYR A 91 29.45 28.23 -31.91
N SER A 92 29.30 27.03 -31.35
CA SER A 92 28.01 26.40 -31.13
C SER A 92 27.16 27.20 -30.13
N LYS A 93 25.84 27.19 -30.29
CA LYS A 93 24.94 27.76 -29.27
C LYS A 93 24.98 26.92 -27.99
N HIS A 94 24.94 27.59 -26.84
CA HIS A 94 24.94 26.94 -25.53
C HIS A 94 23.68 26.06 -25.37
N HIS A 95 23.84 24.79 -25.00
CA HIS A 95 22.75 23.82 -24.87
C HIS A 95 22.05 23.85 -23.50
N SER A 96 22.49 24.75 -22.60
CA SER A 96 22.07 24.80 -21.18
C SER A 96 20.58 24.99 -20.93
N ASP A 97 19.83 25.58 -21.85
CA ASP A 97 18.53 26.14 -21.47
C ASP A 97 17.37 25.12 -21.53
N HIS A 98 17.61 23.87 -21.96
CA HIS A 98 16.49 22.93 -22.15
C HIS A 98 16.63 21.52 -21.55
N LEU A 99 17.82 21.02 -21.21
CA LEU A 99 17.93 19.64 -20.69
C LEU A 99 17.96 19.54 -19.17
N GLY A 100 18.31 20.62 -18.47
CA GLY A 100 18.25 20.68 -17.02
C GLY A 100 16.84 20.82 -16.46
N GLU A 101 15.94 21.52 -17.15
CA GLU A 101 14.59 21.80 -16.65
C GLU A 101 13.58 20.71 -17.00
N SER A 102 13.58 20.17 -18.21
CA SER A 102 12.52 19.22 -18.64
C SER A 102 12.58 17.89 -17.87
N HIS A 103 13.77 17.31 -17.72
CA HIS A 103 13.93 16.05 -16.99
C HIS A 103 13.77 16.22 -15.48
N THR A 104 14.27 17.33 -14.90
CA THR A 104 14.08 17.59 -13.47
C THR A 104 12.62 17.86 -13.15
N HIS A 105 11.90 18.67 -13.94
CA HIS A 105 10.46 18.88 -13.73
C HIS A 105 9.66 17.59 -13.87
N SER A 106 9.96 16.74 -14.86
CA SER A 106 9.29 15.45 -14.99
C SER A 106 9.54 14.54 -13.78
N LEU A 107 10.77 14.47 -13.28
CA LEU A 107 11.09 13.67 -12.09
C LEU A 107 10.46 14.26 -10.83
N TRP A 108 10.47 15.58 -10.65
CA TRP A 108 9.81 16.26 -9.54
C TRP A 108 8.30 16.02 -9.53
N ILE A 109 7.62 16.05 -10.68
CA ILE A 109 6.20 15.74 -10.79
C ILE A 109 5.92 14.28 -10.36
N ILE A 110 6.76 13.33 -10.80
CA ILE A 110 6.62 11.92 -10.39
C ILE A 110 6.81 11.78 -8.87
N ILE A 111 7.81 12.44 -8.30
CA ILE A 111 8.05 12.42 -6.85
C ILE A 111 6.85 13.01 -6.08
N VAL A 112 6.34 14.17 -6.49
CA VAL A 112 5.20 14.83 -5.84
C VAL A 112 3.93 13.97 -5.95
N THR A 113 3.66 13.39 -7.11
CA THR A 113 2.50 12.51 -7.30
C THR A 113 2.61 11.22 -6.48
N LEU A 114 3.80 10.62 -6.37
CA LEU A 114 4.05 9.47 -5.49
C LEU A 114 3.87 9.83 -4.01
N LEU A 115 4.35 11.00 -3.57
CA LEU A 115 4.17 11.47 -2.19
C LEU A 115 2.69 11.67 -1.85
N ILE A 116 1.90 12.25 -2.77
CA ILE A 116 0.44 12.41 -2.58
C ILE A 116 -0.25 11.03 -2.53
N ALA A 117 0.12 10.11 -3.42
CA ALA A 117 -0.44 8.75 -3.43
C ALA A 117 -0.13 7.99 -2.13
N ILE A 118 1.10 8.10 -1.61
CA ILE A 118 1.50 7.51 -0.32
C ILE A 118 0.74 8.16 0.84
N LEU A 119 0.55 9.48 0.83
CA LEU A 119 -0.25 10.19 1.84
C LEU A 119 -1.71 9.72 1.83
N LEU A 120 -2.32 9.56 0.65
CA LEU A 120 -3.68 9.04 0.52
C LEU A 120 -3.77 7.57 0.97
N LEU A 121 -2.79 6.73 0.61
CA LEU A 121 -2.75 5.33 1.03
C LEU A 121 -2.59 5.21 2.55
N THR A 122 -1.70 5.99 3.15
CA THR A 122 -1.53 6.03 4.62
C THR A 122 -2.76 6.57 5.33
N ALA A 123 -3.45 7.57 4.76
CA ALA A 123 -4.73 8.04 5.29
C ALA A 123 -5.82 6.95 5.21
N VAL A 124 -5.93 6.21 4.10
CA VAL A 124 -6.87 5.09 3.97
C VAL A 124 -6.54 3.98 4.96
N ILE A 125 -5.25 3.60 5.08
CA ILE A 125 -4.81 2.61 6.06
C ILE A 125 -5.10 3.10 7.48
N ALA A 126 -4.89 4.38 7.79
CA ALA A 126 -5.22 4.97 9.08
C ALA A 126 -6.73 4.95 9.36
N VAL A 127 -7.57 5.25 8.37
CA VAL A 127 -9.04 5.16 8.49
C VAL A 127 -9.49 3.72 8.68
N LEU A 128 -8.94 2.78 7.90
CA LEU A 128 -9.21 1.35 8.07
C LEU A 128 -8.71 0.87 9.42
N PHE A 129 -7.54 1.30 9.85
CA PHE A 129 -6.98 0.99 11.17
C PHE A 129 -7.83 1.58 12.28
N ILE A 130 -8.34 2.81 12.16
CA ILE A 130 -9.29 3.40 13.12
C ILE A 130 -10.63 2.66 13.08
N TYR A 131 -11.10 2.24 11.91
CA TYR A 131 -12.32 1.43 11.75
C TYR A 131 -12.16 0.08 12.43
N TYR A 132 -11.06 -0.62 12.16
CA TYR A 132 -10.70 -1.89 12.78
C TYR A 132 -10.41 -1.71 14.27
N GLN A 133 -9.73 -0.65 14.70
CA GLN A 133 -9.52 -0.30 16.11
C GLN A 133 -10.80 0.17 16.79
N ARG A 134 -11.83 0.63 16.08
CA ARG A 134 -13.14 0.92 16.68
C ARG A 134 -13.97 -0.35 16.85
N ILE A 135 -13.73 -1.34 15.98
CA ILE A 135 -14.26 -2.69 16.09
C ILE A 135 -13.52 -3.48 17.19
N ASP A 136 -12.20 -3.35 17.28
CA ASP A 136 -11.31 -4.06 18.21
C ASP A 136 -11.04 -3.28 19.51
N GLY A 137 -11.31 -1.98 19.53
CA GLY A 137 -11.35 -1.15 20.74
C GLY A 137 -12.61 -1.41 21.57
N ARG A 138 -13.62 -2.07 20.99
CA ARG A 138 -14.64 -2.80 21.77
C ARG A 138 -14.08 -4.09 22.38
N HIS A 139 -12.92 -4.58 21.94
CA HIS A 139 -12.23 -5.77 22.43
C HIS A 139 -11.11 -5.43 23.45
N ASN A 140 -10.38 -4.32 23.26
CA ASN A 140 -9.24 -3.93 24.12
C ASN A 140 -9.57 -2.93 25.24
N ASN A 141 -10.62 -2.11 25.12
CA ASN A 141 -11.07 -1.27 26.26
C ASN A 141 -11.74 -2.10 27.37
N ILE A 142 -11.96 -3.40 27.13
CA ILE A 142 -12.37 -4.40 28.13
C ILE A 142 -11.15 -4.99 28.86
N ARG A 143 -9.92 -4.84 28.34
CA ARG A 143 -8.72 -5.47 28.92
C ARG A 143 -7.88 -4.54 29.80
N SER A 144 -8.18 -3.24 29.84
CA SER A 144 -7.46 -2.24 30.67
C SER A 144 -8.26 -1.70 31.86
N GLN A 145 -9.44 -2.25 32.15
CA GLN A 145 -10.23 -1.91 33.35
C GLN A 145 -10.38 -3.06 34.35
N ASP A 146 -9.53 -4.08 34.25
CA ASP A 146 -9.40 -5.17 35.22
C ASP A 146 -8.09 -5.07 36.01
N ILE A 147 -7.75 -3.86 36.48
CA ILE A 147 -6.92 -3.71 37.68
C ILE A 147 -7.61 -2.65 38.54
N SER A 148 -8.05 -3.09 39.72
CA SER A 148 -8.81 -2.36 40.75
C SER A 148 -10.23 -1.88 40.42
N LEU A 149 -11.20 -2.80 40.29
CA LEU A 149 -12.53 -2.61 40.91
C LEU A 149 -13.33 -3.90 41.10
N HIS A 150 -12.75 -4.86 41.83
CA HIS A 150 -13.34 -6.17 42.15
C HIS A 150 -14.58 -6.14 43.08
N GLY A 151 -15.28 -5.00 43.19
CA GLY A 151 -16.35 -4.81 44.19
C GLY A 151 -17.64 -4.12 43.72
N TYR A 152 -17.73 -3.55 42.51
CA TYR A 152 -18.83 -2.64 42.17
C TYR A 152 -19.70 -3.02 40.93
N THR A 153 -19.31 -4.02 40.13
CA THR A 153 -19.99 -4.34 38.85
C THR A 153 -21.18 -5.31 38.98
N ASN A 154 -21.30 -6.04 40.09
CA ASN A 154 -22.40 -6.99 40.30
C ASN A 154 -23.78 -6.34 40.55
N SER A 155 -23.82 -5.02 40.77
CA SER A 155 -25.06 -4.26 41.01
C SER A 155 -25.65 -3.72 39.70
N MET A 156 -24.82 -3.25 38.75
CA MET A 156 -25.32 -2.49 37.59
C MET A 156 -25.90 -3.37 36.47
N LYS A 157 -25.43 -4.62 36.27
CA LYS A 157 -25.96 -5.54 35.24
C LYS A 157 -27.35 -6.12 35.56
N ARG A 158 -27.82 -5.99 36.80
CA ARG A 158 -29.12 -6.55 37.24
C ARG A 158 -30.33 -5.75 36.73
N ASN A 159 -30.12 -4.52 36.26
CA ASN A 159 -31.20 -3.60 35.84
C ASN A 159 -31.46 -3.57 34.32
N ILE A 160 -30.72 -4.34 33.51
CA ILE A 160 -30.82 -4.30 32.04
C ILE A 160 -31.76 -5.39 31.49
N PHE A 161 -31.91 -6.51 32.22
CA PHE A 161 -32.79 -7.61 31.80
C PHE A 161 -34.14 -7.56 32.51
N PRO A 162 -35.25 -7.93 31.84
CA PRO A 162 -36.54 -8.08 32.49
C PRO A 162 -36.45 -9.00 33.71
N PRO A 163 -37.07 -8.65 34.85
CA PRO A 163 -36.93 -9.42 36.10
C PRO A 163 -37.46 -10.86 35.98
N GLN A 164 -38.45 -11.08 35.12
CA GLN A 164 -38.99 -12.41 34.82
C GLN A 164 -37.90 -13.29 34.19
N LEU A 165 -37.24 -12.79 33.14
CA LEU A 165 -36.14 -13.49 32.46
C LEU A 165 -35.00 -13.85 33.42
N ILE A 166 -34.65 -12.96 34.35
CA ILE A 166 -33.62 -13.23 35.35
C ILE A 166 -33.99 -14.42 36.24
N ASN A 167 -35.26 -14.53 36.63
CA ASN A 167 -35.73 -15.63 37.47
C ASN A 167 -35.74 -16.95 36.70
N ASP A 168 -36.18 -16.94 35.44
CA ASP A 168 -36.19 -18.12 34.59
C ASP A 168 -34.75 -18.64 34.34
N LEU A 169 -33.80 -17.72 34.11
CA LEU A 169 -32.38 -18.05 33.93
C LEU A 169 -31.72 -18.62 35.19
N LYS A 170 -32.25 -18.35 36.40
CA LYS A 170 -31.69 -18.95 37.64
C LYS A 170 -31.95 -20.45 37.73
N ILE A 171 -32.98 -20.94 37.05
CA ILE A 171 -33.37 -22.37 37.06
C ILE A 171 -32.45 -23.17 36.12
N ILE A 172 -31.86 -22.51 35.11
CA ILE A 172 -30.98 -23.15 34.14
C ILE A 172 -29.63 -23.46 34.78
N SER A 173 -29.12 -24.67 34.51
CA SER A 173 -27.83 -25.14 34.99
C SER A 173 -26.68 -24.23 34.51
N ARG A 174 -25.82 -23.79 35.43
CA ARG A 174 -24.62 -23.00 35.12
C ARG A 174 -23.42 -23.90 34.86
N VAL A 175 -22.67 -23.58 33.81
CA VAL A 175 -21.42 -24.25 33.46
C VAL A 175 -20.28 -23.23 33.50
N PRO A 176 -19.24 -23.44 34.34
CA PRO A 176 -18.08 -22.56 34.37
C PRO A 176 -17.42 -22.50 33.00
N LYS A 177 -17.04 -21.30 32.57
CA LYS A 177 -16.48 -21.09 31.23
C LYS A 177 -15.18 -21.86 31.00
N ASN A 178 -14.37 -22.02 32.04
CA ASN A 178 -13.12 -22.80 32.01
C ASN A 178 -13.33 -24.29 31.73
N ASN A 179 -14.56 -24.79 31.91
CA ASN A 179 -14.91 -26.17 31.61
C ASN A 179 -15.33 -26.35 30.15
N ILE A 180 -15.34 -25.28 29.35
CA ILE A 180 -15.81 -25.28 27.97
C ILE A 180 -14.63 -24.92 27.05
N SER A 181 -14.39 -25.75 26.05
CA SER A 181 -13.40 -25.50 24.99
C SER A 181 -14.12 -25.44 23.65
N LEU A 182 -14.04 -24.29 22.98
CA LEU A 182 -14.57 -24.12 21.62
C LEU A 182 -13.58 -24.74 20.63
N LEU A 183 -14.08 -25.52 19.67
CA LEU A 183 -13.29 -26.14 18.62
C LEU A 183 -13.44 -25.37 17.30
N ARG A 184 -14.44 -25.73 16.49
CA ARG A 184 -14.67 -25.15 15.16
C ARG A 184 -16.08 -24.59 15.04
N ILE A 185 -16.27 -23.61 14.16
CA ILE A 185 -17.60 -23.09 13.85
C ILE A 185 -18.36 -24.12 13.02
N ILE A 186 -19.57 -24.48 13.47
CA ILE A 186 -20.49 -25.38 12.76
C ILE A 186 -21.74 -24.67 12.23
N GLY A 187 -21.98 -23.42 12.64
CA GLY A 187 -23.08 -22.62 12.12
C GLY A 187 -22.85 -21.12 12.29
N LYS A 188 -23.29 -20.33 11.31
CA LYS A 188 -23.31 -18.86 11.35
C LYS A 188 -24.71 -18.39 10.97
N GLY A 189 -25.35 -17.62 11.84
CA GLY A 189 -26.69 -17.10 11.62
C GLY A 189 -26.82 -15.63 11.99
N GLY A 190 -28.02 -15.06 11.81
CA GLY A 190 -28.29 -13.63 12.04
C GLY A 190 -28.01 -13.14 13.47
N PHE A 191 -28.04 -14.04 14.47
CA PHE A 191 -27.86 -13.69 15.88
C PHE A 191 -26.48 -14.05 16.44
N GLY A 192 -25.64 -14.77 15.70
CA GLY A 192 -24.35 -15.20 16.23
C GLY A 192 -23.78 -16.43 15.57
N GLU A 193 -22.98 -17.16 16.33
CA GLU A 193 -22.19 -18.29 15.88
C GLU A 193 -22.44 -19.50 16.76
N VAL A 194 -22.45 -20.67 16.13
CA VAL A 194 -22.51 -21.95 16.79
C VAL A 194 -21.17 -22.65 16.56
N TYR A 195 -20.50 -22.98 17.65
CA TYR A 195 -19.26 -23.73 17.67
C TYR A 195 -19.55 -25.17 18.04
N GLU A 196 -18.90 -26.12 17.37
CA GLU A 196 -18.61 -27.39 17.99
C GLU A 196 -17.61 -27.14 19.12
N GLY A 197 -17.85 -27.73 20.28
CA GLY A 197 -17.00 -27.59 21.44
C GLY A 197 -17.02 -28.85 22.30
N VAL A 198 -16.31 -28.75 23.41
CA VAL A 198 -16.17 -29.80 24.40
C VAL A 198 -16.45 -29.21 25.78
N ALA A 199 -17.29 -29.88 26.57
CA ALA A 199 -17.62 -29.48 27.93
C ALA A 199 -17.22 -30.57 28.92
N ASN A 200 -16.56 -30.16 30.01
CA ASN A 200 -16.12 -31.03 31.10
C ASN A 200 -17.01 -30.85 32.33
N GLY A 201 -17.39 -31.96 32.96
CA GLY A 201 -18.10 -31.91 34.24
C GLY A 201 -19.47 -31.24 34.15
N LEU A 202 -20.21 -31.53 33.09
CA LEU A 202 -21.61 -31.11 32.98
C LEU A 202 -22.42 -31.75 34.11
N PRO A 203 -23.50 -31.10 34.59
CA PRO A 203 -24.33 -31.66 35.68
C PRO A 203 -24.84 -33.08 35.41
N GLN A 204 -25.11 -33.39 34.13
CA GLN A 204 -25.58 -34.70 33.67
C GLN A 204 -24.43 -35.73 33.53
N SER A 205 -23.17 -35.29 33.48
CA SER A 205 -22.00 -36.16 33.40
C SER A 205 -20.77 -35.52 34.04
N PRO A 206 -20.67 -35.54 35.39
CA PRO A 206 -19.66 -34.78 36.14
C PRO A 206 -18.21 -35.22 35.87
N THR A 207 -17.99 -36.45 35.40
CA THR A 207 -16.68 -37.04 35.20
C THR A 207 -16.30 -37.19 33.72
N LYS A 208 -17.22 -36.86 32.80
CA LYS A 208 -17.03 -37.09 31.37
C LYS A 208 -16.87 -35.79 30.61
N THR A 209 -16.02 -35.86 29.59
CA THR A 209 -15.89 -34.87 28.54
C THR A 209 -16.92 -35.15 27.45
N ILE A 210 -17.81 -34.19 27.18
CA ILE A 210 -18.91 -34.33 26.22
C ILE A 210 -18.73 -33.34 25.07
N ARG A 211 -18.96 -33.79 23.83
CA ARG A 211 -19.04 -32.90 22.66
C ARG A 211 -20.37 -32.16 22.66
N VAL A 212 -20.31 -30.86 22.43
CA VAL A 212 -21.44 -29.95 22.59
C VAL A 212 -21.50 -28.96 21.44
N ALA A 213 -22.69 -28.44 21.17
CA ALA A 213 -22.87 -27.23 20.37
C ALA A 213 -22.89 -26.03 21.32
N VAL A 214 -22.01 -25.05 21.08
CA VAL A 214 -21.91 -23.82 21.88
C VAL A 214 -22.35 -22.64 21.04
N LYS A 215 -23.51 -22.07 21.36
CA LYS A 215 -24.00 -20.85 20.71
C LYS A 215 -23.55 -19.62 21.48
N THR A 216 -23.06 -18.63 20.75
CA THR A 216 -22.60 -17.35 21.29
C THR A 216 -22.99 -16.19 20.38
N LEU A 217 -23.24 -15.02 20.97
CA LEU A 217 -23.35 -13.76 20.23
C LEU A 217 -21.95 -13.34 19.75
N ARG A 218 -21.85 -12.68 18.58
CA ARG A 218 -20.60 -12.01 18.17
C ARG A 218 -20.45 -10.68 18.93
N ASN A 219 -19.29 -10.06 18.84
CA ASN A 219 -19.07 -8.73 19.40
C ASN A 219 -19.97 -7.68 18.71
N GLY A 220 -20.57 -6.78 19.48
CA GLY A 220 -21.28 -5.60 18.95
C GLY A 220 -22.80 -5.71 18.76
N PHE A 221 -23.44 -6.80 19.20
CA PHE A 221 -24.90 -6.97 19.21
C PHE A 221 -25.60 -6.06 20.23
N SER A 222 -26.87 -5.72 19.97
CA SER A 222 -27.67 -4.83 20.83
C SER A 222 -28.15 -5.52 22.11
N GLU A 223 -28.56 -4.74 23.11
CA GLU A 223 -29.20 -5.30 24.32
C GLU A 223 -30.47 -6.10 23.99
N SER A 224 -31.20 -5.71 22.95
CA SER A 224 -32.36 -6.47 22.48
C SER A 224 -32.00 -7.85 21.94
N ASP A 225 -30.84 -8.00 21.32
CA ASP A 225 -30.34 -9.29 20.84
C ASP A 225 -29.86 -10.17 21.99
N ARG A 226 -29.29 -9.56 23.04
CA ARG A 226 -28.94 -10.25 24.29
C ARG A 226 -30.19 -10.82 24.97
N ILE A 227 -31.28 -10.06 25.02
CA ILE A 227 -32.56 -10.54 25.55
C ILE A 227 -33.09 -11.72 24.73
N LYS A 228 -33.10 -11.62 23.40
CA LYS A 228 -33.56 -12.72 22.51
C LYS A 228 -32.71 -13.99 22.68
N PHE A 229 -31.40 -13.83 22.79
CA PHE A 229 -30.47 -14.94 23.03
C PHE A 229 -30.73 -15.65 24.37
N LEU A 230 -31.00 -14.88 25.43
CA LEU A 230 -31.34 -15.45 26.74
C LEU A 230 -32.74 -16.07 26.76
N GLN A 231 -33.70 -15.49 26.04
CA GLN A 231 -35.04 -16.07 25.85
C GLN A 231 -34.96 -17.41 25.13
N GLU A 232 -34.06 -17.57 24.16
CA GLU A 232 -33.80 -18.87 23.52
C GLU A 232 -33.36 -19.92 24.54
N ALA A 233 -32.47 -19.56 25.48
CA ALA A 233 -32.05 -20.46 26.56
C ALA A 233 -33.23 -20.91 27.43
N VAL A 234 -34.09 -19.97 27.84
CA VAL A 234 -35.28 -20.26 28.65
C VAL A 234 -36.25 -21.16 27.89
N LEU A 235 -36.49 -20.87 26.61
CA LEU A 235 -37.35 -21.70 25.75
C LEU A 235 -36.78 -23.11 25.62
N MET A 236 -35.50 -23.27 25.28
CA MET A 236 -34.88 -24.59 25.17
C MET A 236 -34.92 -25.36 26.51
N ASN A 237 -34.71 -24.67 27.64
CA ASN A 237 -34.79 -25.30 28.96
C ASN A 237 -36.21 -25.73 29.36
N SER A 238 -37.24 -25.19 28.70
CA SER A 238 -38.64 -25.54 28.95
C SER A 238 -39.08 -26.84 28.25
N PHE A 239 -38.25 -27.41 27.37
CA PHE A 239 -38.54 -28.64 26.64
C PHE A 239 -37.57 -29.76 27.05
N ASP A 240 -38.12 -30.93 27.36
CA ASP A 240 -37.37 -32.18 27.57
C ASP A 240 -38.07 -33.30 26.79
N HIS A 241 -37.58 -33.57 25.58
CA HIS A 241 -38.17 -34.55 24.66
C HIS A 241 -37.09 -35.16 23.76
N PRO A 242 -37.12 -36.47 23.46
CA PRO A 242 -36.07 -37.15 22.68
C PRO A 242 -35.83 -36.60 21.26
N ASN A 243 -36.81 -35.89 20.69
CA ASN A 243 -36.72 -35.30 19.35
C ASN A 243 -36.50 -33.77 19.36
N ILE A 244 -36.16 -33.18 20.52
CA ILE A 244 -35.87 -31.76 20.66
C ILE A 244 -34.47 -31.63 21.23
N VAL A 245 -33.63 -30.78 20.62
CA VAL A 245 -32.24 -30.56 21.08
C VAL A 245 -32.24 -30.04 22.51
N LYS A 246 -31.56 -30.75 23.41
CA LYS A 246 -31.52 -30.41 24.83
C LYS A 246 -30.50 -29.30 25.11
N LEU A 247 -30.89 -28.36 25.96
CA LEU A 247 -29.95 -27.43 26.59
C LEU A 247 -29.27 -28.13 27.77
N LEU A 248 -27.94 -28.20 27.73
CA LEU A 248 -27.10 -28.82 28.76
C LEU A 248 -26.70 -27.83 29.85
N GLY A 249 -26.67 -26.54 29.53
CA GLY A 249 -26.44 -25.46 30.49
C GLY A 249 -26.09 -24.13 29.83
N VAL A 250 -25.77 -23.14 30.66
CA VAL A 250 -25.40 -21.79 30.23
C VAL A 250 -24.17 -21.27 30.97
N SER A 251 -23.40 -20.41 30.32
CA SER A 251 -22.29 -19.66 30.93
C SER A 251 -22.53 -18.16 30.75
N LEU A 252 -23.02 -17.50 31.80
CA LEU A 252 -23.53 -16.12 31.76
C LEU A 252 -22.76 -15.14 32.67
N GLU A 253 -21.69 -15.59 33.33
CA GLU A 253 -20.93 -14.78 34.30
C GLU A 253 -20.08 -13.71 33.58
N THR A 254 -19.34 -14.13 32.56
CA THR A 254 -18.46 -13.27 31.76
C THR A 254 -18.79 -13.38 30.28
N GLU A 255 -18.76 -12.24 29.59
CA GLU A 255 -18.92 -12.23 28.13
C GLU A 255 -17.71 -12.91 27.43
N PRO A 256 -17.91 -13.50 26.25
CA PRO A 256 -19.19 -13.75 25.59
C PRO A 256 -20.05 -14.82 26.28
N TYR A 257 -21.37 -14.68 26.28
CA TYR A 257 -22.28 -15.67 26.90
C TYR A 257 -22.43 -16.92 26.05
N PHE A 258 -22.51 -18.08 26.70
CA PHE A 258 -22.62 -19.39 26.04
C PHE A 258 -23.93 -20.09 26.38
N LEU A 259 -24.63 -20.58 25.36
CA LEU A 259 -25.62 -21.64 25.48
C LEU A 259 -24.96 -22.94 25.06
N ILE A 260 -24.96 -23.93 25.96
CA ILE A 260 -24.36 -25.23 25.72
C ILE A 260 -25.50 -26.22 25.46
N ALA A 261 -25.56 -26.76 24.26
CA ALA A 261 -26.59 -27.70 23.81
C ALA A 261 -25.97 -29.01 23.33
N GLU A 262 -26.81 -30.02 23.15
CA GLU A 262 -26.41 -31.28 22.52
C GLU A 262 -25.90 -31.04 21.09
N LEU A 263 -24.81 -31.74 20.73
CA LEU A 263 -24.27 -31.68 19.38
C LEU A 263 -25.03 -32.67 18.50
N MET A 264 -25.66 -32.16 17.45
CA MET A 264 -26.31 -32.98 16.42
C MET A 264 -25.34 -33.24 15.27
N GLU A 265 -24.86 -34.48 15.13
CA GLU A 265 -23.84 -34.84 14.14
C GLU A 265 -24.36 -34.88 12.69
N GLY A 266 -25.68 -34.92 12.50
CA GLY A 266 -26.34 -35.10 11.20
C GLY A 266 -26.38 -33.87 10.27
N GLY A 267 -25.83 -32.72 10.68
CA GLY A 267 -25.94 -31.47 9.91
C GLY A 267 -27.33 -30.84 9.95
N ASP A 268 -27.56 -29.82 9.11
CA ASP A 268 -28.91 -29.27 8.93
C ASP A 268 -29.71 -30.11 7.91
N LEU A 269 -31.03 -29.94 7.89
CA LEU A 269 -31.91 -30.70 6.98
C LEU A 269 -31.83 -30.22 5.52
N LEU A 270 -31.22 -29.06 5.25
CA LEU A 270 -31.28 -28.36 3.97
C LEU A 270 -30.02 -28.49 3.12
N GLY A 271 -28.88 -28.92 3.69
CA GLY A 271 -27.66 -29.32 2.96
C GLY A 271 -26.96 -28.18 2.22
#